data_AF-A0A7C9KB52-F1
#
_entry.id   AF-A0A7C9KB52-F1
#
_cell.length_a   1.000
_cell.length_b   1.000
_cell.length_c   1.000
_cell.angle_alpha   90.00
_cell.angle_beta   90.00
_cell.angle_gamma   90.00
#
_symmetry.space_group_name_H-M   'P 1'
#
loop_
_entity.id
_entity.type
_entity.pdbx_description
1 polymer ?
#
loop_
_entity_poly.entity_id
_entity_poly.type
_entity_poly.pdbx_seq_one_letter_code
_entity_poly.pdbx_strand_id
1 'polypeptide(L)'
;MEYVGFMGGSSMVELGSSSDMVNFFTFLYGKISDCESKEILDRLYKRYIRQNELEKISFLVKEIRNDFLTDSEMYFMKYLDGIDTCIESAKLFYSSWGIYQPLKIGITDVPYCIDDKNRPLEQYDALGPHDPPFWLR
;
A
#
# COMPACT_ATOMS: atom_id res chain seq x y z
N MET A 1 -12.13 13.49 -9.46
CA MET A 1 -10.88 13.47 -8.69
C MET A 1 -10.92 12.14 -8.00
N GLU A 2 -10.09 11.20 -8.44
CA GLU A 2 -10.20 9.81 -8.00
C GLU A 2 -9.57 9.68 -6.62
N TYR A 3 -10.36 9.19 -5.67
CA TYR A 3 -9.86 8.82 -4.36
C TYR A 3 -9.08 7.52 -4.44
N VAL A 4 -7.98 7.45 -3.70
CA VAL A 4 -7.09 6.30 -3.63
C VAL A 4 -6.91 5.86 -2.19
N GLY A 5 -6.53 4.60 -2.04
CA GLY A 5 -6.41 3.97 -0.74
C GLY A 5 -5.64 2.66 -0.80
N PHE A 6 -5.51 2.03 0.36
CA PHE A 6 -4.98 0.67 0.44
C PHE A 6 -6.10 -0.35 0.31
N MET A 7 -5.79 -1.46 -0.36
CA MET A 7 -6.62 -2.65 -0.43
C MET A 7 -5.81 -3.83 0.10
N GLY A 8 -6.41 -4.72 0.87
CA GLY A 8 -5.78 -5.95 1.33
C GLY A 8 -6.77 -6.86 2.04
N GLY A 9 -6.75 -8.16 1.74
CA GLY A 9 -7.84 -9.05 2.13
C GLY A 9 -9.20 -8.52 1.67
N SER A 10 -10.17 -8.53 2.58
CA SER A 10 -11.49 -7.95 2.35
C SER A 10 -11.57 -6.45 2.67
N SER A 11 -10.47 -5.81 3.08
CA SER A 11 -10.45 -4.42 3.52
C SER A 11 -10.04 -3.46 2.41
N MET A 12 -10.60 -2.26 2.47
CA MET A 12 -10.28 -1.13 1.62
C MET A 12 -10.33 0.13 2.49
N VAL A 13 -9.25 0.90 2.50
CA VAL A 13 -9.08 2.11 3.34
C VAL A 13 -8.77 3.29 2.43
N GLU A 14 -9.75 4.15 2.22
CA GLU A 14 -9.60 5.40 1.47
C GLU A 14 -8.80 6.44 2.26
N LEU A 15 -7.84 7.10 1.60
CA LEU A 15 -6.87 7.96 2.29
C LEU A 15 -6.75 9.37 1.72
N GLY A 16 -7.24 9.61 0.50
CA GLY A 16 -7.26 10.93 -0.12
C GLY A 16 -7.11 10.84 -1.64
N SER A 17 -6.59 11.90 -2.24
CA SER A 17 -6.29 11.95 -3.67
C SER A 17 -4.98 11.23 -4.02
N SER A 18 -4.76 10.99 -5.31
CA SER A 18 -3.46 10.50 -5.82
C SER A 18 -2.29 11.39 -5.37
N SER A 19 -2.46 12.71 -5.37
CA SER A 19 -1.45 13.66 -4.88
C SER A 19 -1.15 13.46 -3.39
N ASP A 20 -2.16 13.22 -2.55
CA ASP A 20 -1.96 12.97 -1.13
C ASP A 20 -1.17 11.67 -0.90
N MET A 21 -1.48 10.62 -1.67
CA MET A 21 -0.75 9.36 -1.64
C MET A 21 0.70 9.52 -2.12
N VAL A 22 0.95 10.29 -3.19
CA VAL A 22 2.32 10.61 -3.64
C VAL A 22 3.10 11.36 -2.57
N ASN A 23 2.47 12.33 -1.89
CA ASN A 23 3.08 13.06 -0.79
C ASN A 23 3.44 12.13 0.39
N PHE A 24 2.56 11.19 0.73
CA PHE A 24 2.83 10.18 1.74
C PHE A 24 4.04 9.31 1.38
N PHE A 25 4.13 8.80 0.15
CA PHE A 25 5.29 8.02 -0.26
C PHE A 25 6.57 8.83 -0.32
N THR A 26 6.50 10.10 -0.75
CA THR A 26 7.64 11.02 -0.69
C THR A 26 8.18 11.16 0.74
N PHE A 27 7.28 11.27 1.72
CA PHE A 27 7.65 11.28 3.13
C PHE A 27 8.31 9.95 3.55
N LEU A 28 7.73 8.79 3.21
CA LEU A 28 8.30 7.49 3.55
C LEU A 28 9.70 7.28 2.97
N TYR A 29 9.91 7.62 1.70
CA TYR A 29 11.22 7.52 1.05
C TYR A 29 12.28 8.41 1.73
N GLY A 30 11.88 9.55 2.30
CA GLY A 30 12.76 10.42 3.07
C GLY A 30 13.18 9.83 4.43
N LYS A 31 12.41 8.89 4.98
CA LYS A 31 12.71 8.24 6.28
C LYS A 31 13.59 6.99 6.15
N ILE A 32 13.68 6.40 4.96
CA ILE A 32 14.35 5.11 4.77
C ILE A 32 15.70 5.29 4.12
N SER A 33 16.70 4.63 4.69
CA SER A 33 18.07 4.67 4.18
C SER A 33 18.50 3.36 3.50
N ASP A 34 18.04 2.21 4.01
CA ASP A 34 18.49 0.89 3.56
C ASP A 34 17.82 0.45 2.24
N CYS A 35 18.49 -0.48 1.56
CA CYS A 35 18.06 -0.97 0.24
C CYS A 35 16.82 -1.86 0.31
N GLU A 36 16.71 -2.70 1.35
CA GLU A 36 15.64 -3.70 1.45
C GLU A 36 14.28 -3.03 1.68
N SER A 37 14.21 -2.08 2.61
CA SER A 37 13.01 -1.29 2.88
C SER A 37 12.59 -0.45 1.67
N LYS A 38 13.55 0.10 0.92
CA LYS A 38 13.28 0.81 -0.34
C LYS A 38 12.66 -0.10 -1.39
N GLU A 39 13.19 -1.31 -1.59
CA GLU A 39 12.64 -2.27 -2.54
C GLU A 39 11.19 -2.67 -2.19
N ILE A 40 10.89 -2.84 -0.90
CA ILE A 40 9.53 -3.16 -0.43
C ILE A 40 8.59 -1.97 -0.66
N LEU A 41 9.02 -0.74 -0.37
CA LEU A 41 8.22 0.45 -0.65
C LEU A 41 7.99 0.68 -2.14
N ASP A 42 9.03 0.54 -2.96
CA ASP A 42 8.91 0.62 -4.43
C ASP A 42 7.90 -0.39 -4.94
N ARG A 43 7.90 -1.59 -4.35
CA ARG A 43 6.91 -2.62 -4.67
C ARG A 43 5.50 -2.24 -4.22
N LEU A 44 5.30 -1.70 -3.01
CA LEU A 44 3.97 -1.23 -2.58
C LEU A 44 3.47 -0.09 -3.46
N TYR A 45 4.35 0.88 -3.74
CA TYR A 45 4.05 2.04 -4.57
C TYR A 45 3.65 1.62 -5.98
N LYS A 46 4.37 0.66 -6.56
CA LYS A 46 4.20 0.31 -7.96
C LYS A 46 3.20 -0.83 -8.22
N ARG A 47 3.15 -1.80 -7.30
CA ARG A 47 2.53 -3.10 -7.50
C ARG A 47 1.68 -3.50 -6.28
N TYR A 48 2.09 -4.58 -5.62
CA TYR A 48 1.44 -5.19 -4.49
C TYR A 48 2.51 -5.89 -3.64
N ILE A 49 2.28 -6.00 -2.34
CA ILE A 49 3.16 -6.72 -1.42
C ILE A 49 2.93 -8.21 -1.57
N ARG A 50 4.01 -9.00 -1.66
CA ARG A 50 3.90 -10.47 -1.68
C ARG A 50 3.63 -10.99 -0.29
N GLN A 51 3.06 -12.18 -0.21
CA GLN A 51 2.69 -12.79 1.07
C GLN A 51 3.89 -12.92 2.03
N ASN A 52 5.05 -13.34 1.51
CA ASN A 52 6.29 -13.49 2.28
C ASN A 52 6.95 -12.15 2.69
N GLU A 53 6.41 -11.02 2.23
CA GLU A 53 6.91 -9.67 2.53
C GLU A 53 6.02 -8.92 3.52
N LEU A 54 4.85 -9.47 3.89
CA LEU A 54 3.91 -8.84 4.83
C LEU A 54 4.55 -8.51 6.18
N GLU A 55 5.34 -9.42 6.74
CA GLU A 55 6.01 -9.18 8.03
C GLU A 55 7.07 -8.07 7.92
N LYS A 56 7.76 -7.98 6.78
CA LYS A 56 8.77 -6.94 6.55
C LYS A 56 8.14 -5.57 6.48
N ILE A 57 7.05 -5.42 5.72
CA ILE A 57 6.36 -4.12 5.65
C ILE A 57 5.69 -3.74 6.98
N SER A 58 5.16 -4.71 7.73
CA SER A 58 4.60 -4.46 9.06
C SER A 58 5.67 -3.95 10.03
N PHE A 59 6.87 -4.53 10.00
CA PHE A 59 8.00 -4.06 10.78
C PHE A 59 8.43 -2.65 10.38
N LEU A 60 8.58 -2.40 9.07
CA LEU A 60 8.95 -1.09 8.52
C LEU A 60 7.98 0.02 8.95
N VAL A 61 6.67 -0.21 8.83
CA VAL A 61 5.63 0.74 9.24
C VAL A 61 5.71 1.02 10.75
N LYS A 62 5.98 0.00 11.56
CA LYS A 62 6.14 0.15 13.00
C LYS A 62 7.37 0.97 13.38
N GLU A 63 8.51 0.76 12.70
CA GLU A 63 9.71 1.58 12.91
C GLU A 63 9.45 3.04 12.54
N ILE A 64 8.89 3.29 11.35
CA ILE A 64 8.56 4.64 10.89
C ILE A 64 7.61 5.34 11.86
N ARG A 65 6.60 4.62 12.39
CA ARG A 65 5.67 5.15 13.39
C ARG A 65 6.37 5.60 14.68
N ASN A 66 7.38 4.86 15.14
CA ASN A 66 8.11 5.19 16.36
C ASN A 66 9.05 6.40 16.17
N ASP A 67 9.41 6.71 14.93
CA ASP A 67 10.29 7.82 14.55
C ASP A 67 9.54 9.12 14.24
N PHE A 68 8.25 9.21 14.57
CA PHE A 68 7.48 10.45 14.43
C PHE A 68 7.87 11.41 15.55
N LEU A 69 8.37 12.58 15.16
CA LEU A 69 8.91 13.61 16.05
C LEU A 69 8.06 14.88 16.05
N THR A 70 7.16 15.06 15.06
CA THR A 70 6.39 16.30 14.91
C THR A 70 4.90 16.07 14.66
N ASP A 71 4.09 17.06 15.03
CA ASP A 71 2.64 17.08 14.77
C ASP A 71 2.33 17.00 13.26
N SER A 72 3.20 17.53 12.40
CA SER A 72 3.01 17.43 10.95
C SER A 72 3.15 16.00 10.43
N GLU A 73 3.98 15.18 11.07
CA GLU A 73 4.12 13.76 10.72
C GLU A 73 2.91 12.96 11.19
N MET A 74 2.25 13.38 12.27
CA MET A 74 1.02 12.74 12.76
C MET A 74 -0.10 12.73 11.71
N TYR A 75 -0.09 13.66 10.74
CA TYR A 75 -0.98 13.61 9.57
C TYR A 75 -0.90 12.28 8.79
N PHE A 76 0.29 11.66 8.76
CA PHE A 76 0.51 10.39 8.05
C PHE A 76 0.11 9.15 8.85
N MET A 77 -0.26 9.28 10.14
CA MET A 77 -0.67 8.13 10.96
C MET A 77 -1.81 7.34 10.33
N LYS A 78 -2.81 8.02 9.76
CA LYS A 78 -3.94 7.35 9.08
C LYS A 78 -3.51 6.44 7.92
N TYR A 79 -2.40 6.76 7.24
CA TYR A 79 -1.88 5.94 6.13
C TYR A 79 -1.19 4.69 6.68
N LEU A 80 -0.39 4.84 7.75
CA LEU A 80 0.24 3.71 8.44
C LEU A 80 -0.82 2.75 9.02
N ASP A 81 -1.88 3.29 9.63
CA ASP A 81 -3.01 2.51 10.14
C ASP A 81 -3.77 1.81 9.00
N GLY A 82 -3.89 2.46 7.83
CA GLY A 82 -4.45 1.86 6.63
C GLY A 82 -3.63 0.67 6.11
N ILE A 83 -2.30 0.78 6.15
CA ILE A 83 -1.39 -0.34 5.82
C ILE A 83 -1.60 -1.49 6.81
N ASP A 84 -1.55 -1.22 8.11
CA ASP A 84 -1.73 -2.25 9.15
C ASP A 84 -3.09 -2.97 8.99
N THR A 85 -4.17 -2.21 8.79
CA THR A 85 -5.51 -2.76 8.56
C THR A 85 -5.55 -3.71 7.37
N CYS A 86 -4.92 -3.34 6.26
CA CYS A 86 -4.91 -4.14 5.05
C CYS A 86 -3.96 -5.35 5.16
N ILE A 87 -2.85 -5.24 5.89
CA ILE A 87 -1.95 -6.36 6.20
C ILE A 87 -2.71 -7.42 7.02
N GLU A 88 -3.33 -7.01 8.12
CA GLU A 88 -4.05 -7.93 9.01
C GLU A 88 -5.24 -8.56 8.29
N SER A 89 -5.94 -7.79 7.47
CA SER A 89 -7.00 -8.34 6.63
C SER A 89 -6.47 -9.34 5.60
N ALA A 90 -5.33 -9.08 4.95
CA ALA A 90 -4.70 -10.01 4.01
C ALA A 90 -4.25 -11.32 4.69
N LYS A 91 -3.67 -11.23 5.89
CA LYS A 91 -3.28 -12.40 6.71
C LYS A 91 -4.51 -13.22 7.09
N LEU A 92 -5.55 -12.57 7.63
CA LEU A 92 -6.79 -13.22 8.02
C LEU A 92 -7.44 -13.90 6.80
N PHE A 93 -7.48 -13.21 5.66
CA PHE A 93 -8.10 -13.72 4.44
C PHE A 93 -7.39 -14.98 3.94
N TYR A 94 -6.05 -14.96 3.91
CA TYR A 94 -5.28 -16.15 3.56
C TYR A 94 -5.49 -17.30 4.55
N SER A 95 -5.45 -17.03 5.86
CA SER A 95 -5.61 -18.07 6.87
C SER A 95 -7.00 -18.72 6.86
N SER A 96 -8.04 -17.97 6.48
CA SER A 96 -9.43 -18.43 6.48
C SER A 96 -9.81 -19.15 5.18
N TRP A 97 -9.30 -18.68 4.04
CA TRP A 97 -9.73 -19.14 2.71
C TRP A 97 -8.63 -19.76 1.85
N GLY A 98 -7.35 -19.69 2.27
CA GLY A 98 -6.21 -20.15 1.47
C GLY A 98 -5.94 -19.30 0.21
N ILE A 99 -6.61 -18.16 0.08
CA ILE A 99 -6.51 -17.26 -1.07
C ILE A 99 -5.74 -16.02 -0.62
N TYR A 100 -4.68 -15.64 -1.34
CA TYR A 100 -3.93 -14.45 -1.01
C TYR A 100 -4.49 -13.22 -1.76
N GLN A 101 -5.10 -12.30 -1.01
CA GLN A 101 -5.50 -10.98 -1.52
C GLN A 101 -4.50 -9.94 -0.98
N PRO A 102 -3.57 -9.45 -1.82
CA PRO A 102 -2.40 -8.72 -1.35
C PRO A 102 -2.73 -7.30 -0.89
N LEU A 103 -1.82 -6.74 -0.09
CA LEU A 103 -1.76 -5.31 0.14
C LEU A 103 -1.31 -4.60 -1.14
N LYS A 104 -2.09 -3.62 -1.60
CA LYS A 104 -1.77 -2.76 -2.76
C LYS A 104 -2.46 -1.40 -2.65
N ILE A 105 -2.07 -0.46 -3.50
CA ILE A 105 -2.76 0.82 -3.68
C ILE A 105 -3.74 0.66 -4.86
N GLY A 106 -4.95 1.18 -4.70
CA GLY A 106 -5.96 1.21 -5.77
C GLY A 106 -6.92 2.37 -5.63
N ILE A 107 -7.71 2.58 -6.68
CA ILE A 107 -8.82 3.56 -6.69
C ILE A 107 -9.93 3.06 -5.76
N THR A 108 -10.45 3.92 -4.89
CA THR A 108 -11.53 3.58 -3.94
C THR A 108 -12.91 4.01 -4.43
N ASP A 109 -12.96 4.92 -5.41
CA ASP A 109 -14.20 5.39 -6.02
C ASP A 109 -14.96 4.29 -6.79
N VAL A 110 -16.27 4.32 -6.68
CA VAL A 110 -17.18 3.44 -7.45
C VAL A 110 -17.43 4.06 -8.83
N PRO A 111 -17.41 3.26 -9.92
CA PRO A 111 -17.27 1.80 -9.97
C PRO A 111 -15.82 1.29 -10.05
N TYR A 112 -14.84 2.17 -10.21
CA TYR A 112 -13.45 1.84 -10.54
C TYR A 112 -12.75 0.95 -9.51
N CYS A 113 -13.14 1.01 -8.24
CA CYS A 113 -12.61 0.15 -7.19
C CYS A 113 -12.86 -1.35 -7.43
N ILE A 114 -13.91 -1.70 -8.19
CA ILE A 114 -14.21 -3.08 -8.59
C ILE A 114 -13.12 -3.60 -9.53
N ASP A 115 -12.70 -2.78 -10.49
CA ASP A 115 -11.67 -3.15 -11.46
C ASP A 115 -10.32 -3.34 -10.78
N ASP A 116 -9.94 -2.44 -9.88
CA ASP A 116 -8.68 -2.57 -9.15
C ASP A 116 -8.69 -3.75 -8.17
N LYS A 117 -9.81 -3.99 -7.48
CA LYS A 117 -9.95 -5.17 -6.60
C LYS A 117 -9.78 -6.47 -7.37
N ASN A 118 -10.36 -6.57 -8.57
CA ASN A 118 -10.33 -7.78 -9.40
C ASN A 118 -9.12 -7.86 -10.35
N ARG A 119 -8.26 -6.83 -10.40
CA ARG A 119 -7.11 -6.79 -11.30
C ARG A 119 -6.17 -7.99 -11.04
N PRO A 120 -5.91 -8.84 -12.05
CA PRO A 120 -5.01 -9.98 -11.92
C PRO A 120 -3.58 -9.54 -11.57
N LEU A 121 -2.89 -10.33 -10.74
CA LEU A 121 -1.53 -10.01 -10.28
C LEU A 121 -0.51 -9.98 -11.43
N GLU A 122 -0.75 -10.80 -12.45
CA GLU A 122 0.06 -10.88 -13.66
C GLU A 122 0.13 -9.54 -14.40
N GLN A 123 -0.93 -8.71 -14.31
CA GLN A 123 -0.91 -7.36 -14.89
C GLN A 123 0.05 -6.43 -14.12
N TYR A 124 0.14 -6.57 -12.80
CA TYR A 124 1.11 -5.83 -11.99
C TYR A 124 2.54 -6.33 -12.24
N ASP A 125 2.71 -7.65 -12.41
CA ASP A 125 4.02 -8.24 -12.70
C ASP A 125 4.55 -7.83 -14.08
N ALA A 126 3.65 -7.62 -15.04
CA ALA A 126 3.97 -7.13 -16.38
C ALA A 126 4.34 -5.64 -16.44
N LEU A 127 4.19 -4.87 -15.35
CA LEU A 127 4.59 -3.45 -15.33
C LEU A 127 6.09 -3.29 -15.54
N GLY A 128 6.47 -2.64 -16.63
CA GLY A 128 7.85 -2.30 -16.96
C GLY A 128 8.41 -1.18 -16.07
N PRO A 129 9.72 -0.88 -16.14
CA PRO A 129 10.37 0.13 -15.30
C PRO A 129 9.78 1.54 -15.45
N HIS A 130 9.35 1.91 -16.67
CA HIS A 130 8.81 3.24 -16.97
C HIS A 130 7.29 3.34 -16.92
N ASP A 131 6.60 2.21 -16.72
CA ASP A 131 5.15 2.21 -16.63
C ASP A 131 4.69 2.86 -15.31
N PRO A 132 3.69 3.76 -15.35
CA PRO A 132 3.10 4.30 -14.13
C PRO A 132 2.31 3.20 -13.41
N PRO A 133 2.22 3.27 -12.06
CA PRO A 133 1.38 2.35 -11.31
C PRO A 133 -0.10 2.55 -11.66
N PHE A 134 -0.91 1.49 -11.51
CA PHE A 134 -2.32 1.53 -11.93
C PHE A 134 -3.14 2.62 -11.24
N TRP A 135 -2.88 2.91 -9.97
CA TRP A 135 -3.57 3.95 -9.20
C TRP A 135 -3.20 5.39 -9.60
N LEU A 136 -2.25 5.57 -10.52
CA LEU A 136 -1.89 6.87 -11.11
C LEU A 136 -2.32 7.01 -12.58
N ARG A 137 -3.08 6.05 -13.12
CA ARG A 137 -3.47 6.02 -14.55
C ARG A 137 -4.83 6.62 -14.79
#